data_AF-A0A3Q3FWI3-F1
#
_entry.id   AF-A0A3Q3FWI3-F1
#
_cell.length_a   1.000
_cell.length_b   1.000
_cell.length_c   1.000
_cell.angle_alpha   90.00
_cell.angle_beta   90.00
_cell.angle_gamma   90.00
#
_symmetry.space_group_name_H-M   'P 1'
#
loop_
_entity.id
_entity.type
_entity.pdbx_description
1 polymer ?
#
loop_
_entity_poly.entity_id
_entity_poly.type
_entity_poly.pdbx_seq_one_letter_code
_entity_poly.pdbx_strand_id
1 'polypeptide(L)'
;VVSYYHYERTTVLEPEPGDWNSYFQRFTEGNSMCSSYIQVKKQTHSQIHYMFYEDLIEVILMILDWKSTNSATFLVSVNYSSIRTMHFKISQFMRKGTVGDWKNHFTVAQNEEFDEDYKKKMKDPSLQFCTEI
;
A
#
# COMPACT_ATOMS: atom_id res chain seq x y z
N VAL A 1 2.59 -4.56 1.34
CA VAL A 1 3.45 -5.56 0.66
C VAL A 1 3.07 -5.75 -0.81
N VAL A 2 1.96 -6.43 -1.15
CA VAL A 2 1.61 -6.74 -2.55
C VAL A 2 1.50 -5.53 -3.46
N SER A 3 0.83 -4.46 -3.01
CA SER A 3 0.69 -3.24 -3.81
C SER A 3 2.05 -2.63 -4.15
N TYR A 4 2.97 -2.63 -3.17
CA TYR A 4 4.30 -2.05 -3.33
C TYR A 4 5.20 -2.92 -4.23
N TYR A 5 5.10 -4.25 -4.14
CA TYR A 5 5.76 -5.17 -5.08
C TYR A 5 5.39 -4.87 -6.53
N HIS A 6 4.10 -4.72 -6.83
CA HIS A 6 3.67 -4.40 -8.19
C HIS A 6 4.02 -2.97 -8.58
N TYR A 7 3.99 -2.03 -7.65
CA TYR A 7 4.46 -0.66 -7.89
C TYR A 7 5.93 -0.64 -8.31
N GLU A 8 6.82 -1.32 -7.59
CA GLU A 8 8.26 -1.42 -7.94
C GLU A 8 8.48 -2.00 -9.34
N ARG A 9 7.65 -2.96 -9.78
CA ARG A 9 7.70 -3.47 -11.17
C ARG A 9 7.27 -2.46 -12.22
N THR A 10 6.58 -1.39 -11.83
CA THR A 10 6.12 -0.34 -12.74
C THR A 10 7.02 0.88 -12.76
N THR A 11 7.88 1.09 -11.77
CA THR A 11 8.75 2.27 -11.73
C THR A 11 10.12 1.98 -12.35
N VAL A 12 10.71 2.99 -12.99
CA VAL A 12 12.10 2.96 -13.50
C VAL A 12 13.14 3.44 -12.49
N LEU A 13 12.69 3.94 -11.33
CA LEU A 13 13.55 4.59 -10.34
C LEU A 13 14.24 3.58 -9.42
N GLU A 14 13.65 2.41 -9.25
CA GLU A 14 14.13 1.36 -8.36
C GLU A 14 14.62 0.16 -9.18
N PRO A 15 15.59 -0.62 -8.66
CA PRO A 15 15.99 -1.88 -9.28
C PRO A 15 14.81 -2.85 -9.32
N GLU A 16 14.81 -3.77 -10.29
CA GLU A 16 13.72 -4.73 -10.41
C GLU A 16 13.54 -5.54 -9.11
N PRO A 17 12.31 -5.70 -8.62
CA PRO A 17 12.04 -6.38 -7.35
C PRO A 17 12.26 -7.89 -7.42
N GLY A 18 12.51 -8.47 -8.60
CA GLY A 18 12.66 -9.91 -8.79
C GLY A 18 11.35 -10.69 -8.56
N ASP A 19 11.47 -11.97 -8.25
CA ASP A 19 10.31 -12.83 -7.97
C ASP A 19 9.69 -12.52 -6.60
N TRP A 20 8.42 -12.93 -6.44
CA TRP A 20 7.63 -12.66 -5.25
C TRP A 20 8.26 -13.18 -3.95
N ASN A 21 8.87 -14.37 -3.96
CA ASN A 21 9.38 -14.98 -2.72
C ASN A 21 10.63 -14.24 -2.24
N SER A 22 11.56 -13.98 -3.15
CA SER A 22 12.75 -13.19 -2.86
C SER A 22 12.39 -11.78 -2.39
N TYR A 23 11.38 -11.17 -3.01
CA TYR A 23 10.88 -9.86 -2.60
C TYR A 23 10.27 -9.87 -1.20
N PHE A 24 9.39 -10.84 -0.94
CA PHE A 24 8.69 -10.97 0.33
C PHE A 24 9.69 -11.12 1.49
N GLN A 25 10.72 -11.95 1.33
CA GLN A 25 11.77 -12.11 2.33
C GLN A 25 12.53 -10.80 2.61
N ARG A 26 12.95 -10.08 1.55
CA ARG A 26 13.62 -8.78 1.74
C ARG A 26 12.71 -7.76 2.43
N PHE A 27 11.42 -7.80 2.14
CA PHE A 27 10.43 -6.93 2.78
C PHE A 27 10.27 -7.24 4.27
N THR A 28 10.17 -8.52 4.66
CA THR A 28 10.01 -8.90 6.08
C THR A 28 11.28 -8.62 6.90
N GLU A 29 12.45 -8.74 6.29
CA GLU A 29 13.75 -8.40 6.89
C GLU A 29 13.95 -6.89 7.12
N GLY A 30 13.07 -6.03 6.59
CA GLY A 30 13.21 -4.58 6.75
C GLY A 30 14.11 -3.91 5.71
N ASN A 31 14.50 -4.62 4.65
CA ASN A 31 15.44 -4.19 3.62
C ASN A 31 14.78 -3.48 2.42
N SER A 32 13.56 -2.93 2.60
CA SER A 32 12.83 -2.15 1.60
C SER A 32 12.55 -0.73 2.11
N MET A 33 12.54 0.26 1.22
CA MET A 33 12.24 1.66 1.59
C MET A 33 10.91 1.80 2.35
N CYS A 34 9.93 0.93 2.07
CA CYS A 34 8.61 0.92 2.72
C CYS A 34 8.38 -0.25 3.70
N SER A 35 9.40 -1.06 4.04
CA SER A 35 9.26 -2.06 5.11
C SER A 35 9.24 -1.44 6.51
N SER A 36 9.39 -0.12 6.61
CA SER A 36 9.27 0.69 7.83
C SER A 36 7.82 0.98 8.25
N TYR A 37 6.82 0.22 7.78
CA TYR A 37 5.37 0.45 8.02
C TYR A 37 4.95 0.57 9.50
N ILE A 38 5.81 0.20 10.44
CA ILE A 38 5.58 0.34 11.88
C ILE A 38 6.12 1.68 12.43
N GLN A 39 7.11 2.28 11.79
CA GLN A 39 7.66 3.58 12.20
C GLN A 39 6.65 4.72 12.02
N VAL A 40 5.77 4.64 11.00
CA VAL A 40 4.67 5.61 10.78
C VAL A 40 3.79 5.77 12.02
N LYS A 41 3.69 4.73 12.87
CA LYS A 41 2.87 4.74 14.09
C LYS A 41 3.58 5.34 15.31
N LYS A 42 4.88 5.63 15.25
CA LYS A 42 5.64 6.21 16.37
C LYS A 42 5.53 7.74 16.46
N GLN A 43 4.96 8.39 15.45
CA GLN A 43 4.82 9.84 15.38
C GLN A 43 3.33 10.19 15.24
N THR A 44 2.61 10.16 16.36
CA THR A 44 1.22 10.64 16.44
C THR A 44 1.21 12.13 16.76
N HIS A 45 0.62 12.95 15.89
CA HIS A 45 0.47 14.39 16.11
C HIS A 45 -1.02 14.76 16.14
N SER A 46 -1.42 15.62 17.07
CA SER A 46 -2.82 16.03 17.28
C SER A 46 -3.47 16.80 16.13
N GLN A 47 -2.71 17.13 15.08
CA GLN A 47 -3.17 17.86 13.90
C GLN A 47 -3.19 16.99 12.64
N ILE A 48 -2.84 15.70 12.76
CA ILE A 48 -2.83 14.75 11.64
C ILE A 48 -4.06 13.87 11.76
N HIS A 49 -4.88 13.86 10.72
CA HIS A 49 -6.02 12.94 10.61
C HIS A 49 -5.54 11.61 10.04
N TYR A 50 -5.63 10.55 10.84
CA TYR A 50 -5.30 9.19 10.43
C TYR A 50 -6.53 8.53 9.82
N MET A 51 -6.38 7.96 8.63
CA MET A 51 -7.41 7.16 7.96
C MET A 51 -6.83 5.81 7.55
N PHE A 52 -7.61 4.75 7.71
CA PHE A 52 -7.26 3.46 7.14
C PHE A 52 -7.56 3.46 5.64
N TYR A 53 -6.83 2.63 4.90
CA TYR A 53 -6.98 2.53 3.46
C TYR A 53 -8.36 1.97 3.06
N GLU A 54 -8.86 1.05 3.88
CA GLU A 54 -10.16 0.41 3.75
C GLU A 54 -11.29 1.47 3.76
N ASP A 55 -11.21 2.43 4.68
CA ASP A 55 -12.20 3.52 4.80
C ASP A 55 -12.09 4.51 3.64
N LEU A 56 -10.87 4.76 3.14
CA LEU A 56 -10.64 5.66 2.00
C LEU A 56 -11.31 5.17 0.71
N ILE A 57 -11.46 3.85 0.53
CA ILE A 57 -12.12 3.31 -0.66
C ILE A 57 -13.59 3.75 -0.71
N GLU A 58 -14.29 3.69 0.42
CA GLU A 58 -15.69 4.13 0.50
C GLU A 58 -15.81 5.63 0.20
N VAL A 59 -14.91 6.44 0.76
CA VAL A 59 -14.87 7.90 0.51
C VAL A 59 -14.58 8.21 -0.96
N ILE A 60 -13.65 7.49 -1.59
CA ILE A 60 -13.35 7.67 -3.03
C ILE A 60 -14.55 7.29 -3.89
N LEU A 61 -15.23 6.19 -3.59
CA LEU A 61 -16.44 5.77 -4.30
C LEU A 61 -17.55 6.81 -4.18
N MET A 62 -17.76 7.38 -2.98
CA MET A 62 -18.72 8.46 -2.77
C MET A 62 -18.35 9.73 -3.56
N ILE A 63 -17.07 10.13 -3.60
CA ILE A 63 -16.62 11.30 -4.36
C ILE A 63 -16.77 11.08 -5.87
N LEU A 64 -16.48 9.87 -6.35
CA LEU A 64 -16.61 9.52 -7.76
C LEU A 64 -18.07 9.54 -8.22
N ASP A 65 -18.99 9.02 -7.40
CA ASP A 65 -20.43 9.08 -7.65
C ASP A 65 -20.93 10.54 -7.68
N TRP A 66 -20.50 11.34 -6.70
CA TRP A 66 -20.84 12.77 -6.62
C TRP A 66 -20.34 13.60 -7.83
N LYS A 67 -19.18 13.26 -8.41
CA LYS A 67 -18.54 14.02 -9.50
C LYS A 67 -18.92 13.55 -10.92
N SER A 68 -20.13 13.04 -11.13
CA SER A 68 -20.58 12.43 -12.40
C SER A 68 -20.34 13.23 -13.70
N THR A 69 -19.92 14.51 -13.65
CA THR A 69 -19.64 15.34 -14.82
C THR A 69 -18.15 15.48 -15.22
N ASN A 70 -17.17 14.88 -14.54
CA ASN A 70 -15.74 15.02 -14.95
C ASN A 70 -14.83 13.81 -14.67
N SER A 71 -15.38 12.59 -14.72
CA SER A 71 -14.69 11.36 -14.33
C SER A 71 -13.42 11.04 -15.15
N ALA A 72 -13.39 11.36 -16.45
CA ALA A 72 -12.26 11.00 -17.31
C ALA A 72 -10.96 11.75 -16.97
N THR A 73 -11.02 13.06 -16.72
CA THR A 73 -9.85 13.87 -16.35
C THR A 73 -9.34 13.53 -14.95
N PHE A 74 -10.26 13.22 -14.03
CA PHE A 74 -9.92 12.72 -12.70
C PHE A 74 -9.21 11.36 -12.76
N LEU A 75 -9.71 10.40 -13.54
CA LEU A 75 -9.07 9.09 -13.70
C LEU A 75 -7.67 9.19 -14.33
N VAL A 76 -7.47 10.12 -15.27
CA VAL A 76 -6.15 10.41 -15.87
C VAL A 76 -5.17 10.93 -14.81
N SER A 77 -5.60 11.84 -13.93
CA SER A 77 -4.71 12.42 -12.92
C SER A 77 -4.34 11.42 -11.82
N VAL A 78 -5.30 10.66 -11.30
CA VAL A 78 -5.05 9.69 -10.21
C VAL A 78 -4.28 8.45 -10.67
N ASN A 79 -4.35 8.10 -11.96
CA ASN A 79 -3.53 7.02 -12.53
C ASN A 79 -2.12 7.48 -12.93
N TYR A 80 -1.78 8.76 -12.70
CA TYR A 80 -0.50 9.34 -13.06
C TYR A 80 -0.08 9.07 -14.51
N SER A 81 -1.03 8.93 -15.44
CA SER A 81 -0.76 8.46 -16.81
C SER A 81 0.14 9.39 -17.63
N SER A 82 0.33 10.62 -17.18
CA SER A 82 1.26 11.60 -17.74
C SER A 82 2.70 11.48 -17.23
N ILE A 83 2.96 10.65 -16.21
CA ILE A 83 4.30 10.44 -15.63
C ILE A 83 5.10 9.44 -16.47
N ARG A 84 6.24 9.88 -17.03
CA ARG A 84 7.08 9.05 -17.91
C ARG A 84 7.92 8.00 -17.19
N THR A 85 8.08 8.11 -15.87
CA THR A 85 8.85 7.16 -15.05
C THR A 85 8.06 5.91 -14.66
N MET A 86 6.83 5.78 -15.16
CA MET A 86 5.95 4.64 -14.91
C MET A 86 5.75 3.82 -16.20
N HIS A 87 6.07 2.53 -16.15
CA HIS A 87 5.84 1.56 -17.23
C HIS A 87 4.40 1.06 -17.23
N PHE A 88 3.48 1.87 -17.75
CA PHE A 88 2.06 1.52 -17.90
C PHE A 88 1.79 0.29 -18.78
N LYS A 89 2.79 -0.17 -19.57
CA LYS A 89 2.72 -1.42 -20.33
C LYS A 89 2.86 -2.68 -19.46
N ILE A 90 3.52 -2.58 -18.30
CA ILE A 90 3.70 -3.68 -17.35
C ILE A 90 2.48 -3.75 -16.41
N SER A 91 2.09 -2.60 -15.85
CA SER A 91 0.86 -2.47 -15.07
C SER A 91 0.45 -1.01 -14.96
N GLN A 92 -0.85 -0.76 -14.76
CA GLN A 92 -1.35 0.57 -14.42
C GLN A 92 -1.00 0.90 -12.96
N PHE A 93 -0.82 2.20 -12.65
CA PHE A 93 -0.60 2.64 -11.27
C PHE A 93 -1.80 2.32 -10.40
N MET A 94 -3.00 2.66 -10.89
CA MET A 94 -4.26 2.19 -10.32
C MET A 94 -4.50 0.73 -10.75
N ARG A 95 -4.03 -0.22 -9.93
CA ARG A 95 -4.01 -1.65 -10.31
C ARG A 95 -5.34 -2.38 -10.10
N LYS A 96 -5.80 -2.50 -8.84
CA LYS A 96 -7.02 -3.26 -8.47
C LYS A 96 -7.95 -2.51 -7.52
N GLY A 97 -7.41 -1.72 -6.59
CA GLY A 97 -8.22 -0.96 -5.63
C GLY A 97 -9.14 -1.83 -4.76
N THR A 98 -8.76 -3.08 -4.50
CA THR A 98 -9.58 -4.05 -3.76
C THR A 98 -8.87 -4.49 -2.49
N VAL A 99 -9.59 -4.44 -1.37
CA VAL A 99 -9.14 -5.00 -0.09
C VAL A 99 -9.11 -6.53 -0.20
N GLY A 100 -8.04 -7.15 0.29
CA GLY A 100 -7.95 -8.61 0.37
C GLY A 100 -7.27 -9.33 -0.80
N ASP A 101 -6.85 -8.62 -1.87
CA ASP A 101 -6.13 -9.24 -3.00
C ASP A 101 -4.81 -9.92 -2.60
N TRP A 102 -4.28 -9.58 -1.42
CA TRP A 102 -3.11 -10.22 -0.86
C TRP A 102 -3.28 -11.74 -0.65
N LYS A 103 -4.50 -12.21 -0.41
CA LYS A 103 -4.81 -13.64 -0.26
C LYS A 103 -4.48 -14.47 -1.51
N ASN A 104 -4.45 -13.83 -2.67
CA ASN A 104 -4.10 -14.50 -3.94
C ASN A 104 -2.59 -14.55 -4.20
N HIS A 105 -1.78 -13.89 -3.37
CA HIS A 105 -0.33 -13.77 -3.55
C HIS A 105 0.44 -14.51 -2.46
N PHE A 106 -0.08 -14.50 -1.24
CA PHE A 106 0.55 -15.14 -0.10
C PHE A 106 0.27 -16.65 -0.12
N THR A 107 1.31 -17.43 0.13
CA THR A 107 1.12 -18.80 0.62
C THR A 107 0.65 -18.77 2.08
N VAL A 108 0.07 -19.88 2.56
CA VAL A 108 -0.34 -20.01 3.98
C VAL A 108 0.84 -19.75 4.91
N ALA A 109 2.01 -20.35 4.62
CA ALA A 109 3.22 -20.17 5.42
C ALA A 109 3.71 -18.71 5.44
N GLN A 110 3.70 -18.01 4.29
CA GLN A 110 4.06 -16.58 4.23
C GLN A 110 3.08 -15.72 5.04
N ASN A 111 1.79 -16.06 5.03
CA ASN A 111 0.81 -15.34 5.82
C ASN A 111 1.04 -15.54 7.32
N GLU A 112 1.26 -16.78 7.75
CA GLU A 112 1.55 -17.09 9.15
C GLU A 112 2.84 -16.41 9.64
N GLU A 113 3.90 -16.44 8.83
CA GLU A 113 5.16 -15.74 9.11
C GLU A 113 4.94 -14.23 9.29
N PHE A 114 4.22 -13.61 8.35
CA PHE A 114 3.93 -12.18 8.39
C PHE A 114 3.06 -11.78 9.58
N ASP A 115 2.04 -12.59 9.89
CA ASP A 115 1.13 -12.34 11.01
C ASP A 115 1.85 -12.43 12.36
N GLU A 116 2.76 -13.39 12.53
CA GLU A 116 3.56 -13.50 13.76
C GLU A 116 4.55 -12.33 13.92
N ASP A 117 5.23 -11.94 12.83
CA ASP A 117 6.09 -10.76 12.82
C ASP A 117 5.31 -9.48 13.15
N TYR A 118 4.13 -9.30 12.53
CA TYR A 118 3.22 -8.19 12.81
C TYR A 118 2.80 -8.15 14.28
N LYS A 119 2.30 -9.27 14.83
CA LYS A 119 1.90 -9.36 16.24
C LYS A 119 3.05 -9.03 17.18
N LYS A 120 4.24 -9.56 16.91
CA LYS A 120 5.44 -9.28 17.72
C LYS A 120 5.76 -7.78 17.73
N LYS A 121 5.72 -7.15 16.56
CA LYS A 121 6.00 -5.71 16.44
C LYS A 121 4.89 -4.82 17.00
N MET A 122 3.63 -5.29 17.01
CA MET A 122 2.49 -4.59 17.63
C MET A 122 2.45 -4.67 19.17
N LYS A 123 3.20 -5.59 19.78
CA LYS A 123 3.34 -5.67 21.25
C LYS A 123 4.25 -4.59 21.83
N ASP A 124 4.90 -3.77 21.01
CA ASP A 124 5.72 -2.64 21.46
C ASP A 124 4.82 -1.61 22.18
N PRO A 125 4.94 -1.42 23.51
CA PRO A 125 4.09 -0.52 24.28
C PRO A 125 4.31 0.97 23.95
N SER A 126 5.36 1.31 23.18
CA SER A 126 5.54 2.66 22.63
C SER A 126 4.61 2.96 21.46
N LEU A 127 3.85 1.96 20.98
CA LEU A 127 2.90 2.08 19.89
C LEU A 127 1.52 2.47 20.43
N GLN A 128 1.22 3.77 20.45
CA GLN A 128 -0.11 4.27 20.83
C GLN A 128 -0.93 4.61 19.59
N PHE A 129 -2.16 4.09 19.52
CA PHE A 129 -3.13 4.51 18.52
C PHE A 129 -4.00 5.63 19.14
N CYS A 130 -4.08 6.79 18.49
CA CYS A 130 -5.19 7.71 18.75
C CYS A 130 -6.45 7.08 18.14
N THR A 131 -7.25 6.43 18.98
CA THR A 131 -8.53 5.82 18.60
C THR A 131 -9.72 6.75 18.82
N GLU A 132 -9.48 7.95 19.36
CA GLU A 132 -10.51 8.96 19.61
C GLU A 132 -10.46 10.03 18.50
N ILE A 133 -11.64 10.35 17.96
CA ILE A 133 -11.90 11.42 16.99
C ILE A 133 -12.18 12.71 17.76
#